data_AF-A0A9P5SRJ6-F1
#
_entry.id   AF-A0A9P5SRJ6-F1
#
_cell.length_a   1.000
_cell.length_b   1.000
_cell.length_c   1.000
_cell.angle_alpha   90.00
_cell.angle_beta   90.00
_cell.angle_gamma   90.00
#
_symmetry.space_group_name_H-M   'P 1'
#
loop_
_entity.id
_entity.type
_entity.pdbx_description
1 polymer ?
#
loop_
_entity_poly.entity_id
_entity_poly.type
_entity_poly.pdbx_seq_one_letter_code
_entity_poly.pdbx_strand_id
1 'polypeptide(L)'
;MVATRTFTRSEILNAEALNDAKKDADAPFLMIIDNKVYDVREFVPDHPGGSVILTHVGKDGTDVFDTFHPEAAWETLANFYVGDIAEHDRAIKNDDFAAEVRKLRTLFQSLGYYDSSKAYYAFKVSFNLCIWALSTFIVAKWGQTSTLANVISASILGVFWQQCGWLAHDFLHHQVFHDRFWGDLFGAFLGGVCQGFSSSWWKDKHNTHHAAPNVHGEDPDIDTHPLLTWSEHALEMFSDVPDEELTKMWSRFMVLNQTWFYFPILSFARLSWCLQSIMFVMPNGQAHKPSGARVPISLVEQLSLAMHWTWYLATMFLFIKDPVNIFVYFLVSQAVCGNLLALVFSLNHNGMPVISQEEAVDMDFFTKQIITGRDVHPGLFANWFTGGLNYQIEHHLFPSMPRHNFSKIQPAVASLCKKYGVRYHTTGMIDGTAEVFARLSEVSKAASKLGKSA
;
A
#
# COMPACT_ATOMS: atom_id res chain seq x y z
N MET A 1 13.25 3.27 -40.84
CA MET A 1 12.45 2.22 -40.17
C MET A 1 13.42 1.39 -39.37
N VAL A 2 13.40 1.52 -38.04
CA VAL A 2 14.11 0.57 -37.17
C VAL A 2 13.36 -0.75 -37.31
N ALA A 3 14.06 -1.83 -37.64
CA ALA A 3 13.42 -3.14 -37.78
C ALA A 3 12.85 -3.54 -36.41
N THR A 4 11.52 -3.54 -36.29
CA THR A 4 10.82 -3.96 -35.08
C THR A 4 10.97 -5.46 -34.94
N ARG A 5 11.58 -5.90 -33.83
CA ARG A 5 11.73 -7.31 -33.50
C ARG A 5 10.34 -7.90 -33.21
N THR A 6 10.11 -9.14 -33.63
CA THR A 6 8.95 -9.93 -33.21
C THR A 6 9.35 -10.79 -32.02
N PHE A 7 8.52 -10.83 -30.99
CA PHE A 7 8.74 -11.61 -29.77
C PHE A 7 7.63 -12.64 -29.57
N THR A 8 7.93 -13.77 -28.92
CA THR A 8 6.89 -14.62 -28.33
C THR A 8 6.62 -14.20 -26.89
N ARG A 9 5.44 -14.49 -26.35
CA ARG A 9 5.13 -14.32 -24.93
C ARG A 9 6.05 -15.17 -24.07
N SER A 10 6.35 -16.40 -24.48
CA SER A 10 7.29 -17.27 -23.74
C SER A 10 8.73 -16.73 -23.66
N GLU A 11 9.15 -15.90 -24.62
CA GLU A 11 10.45 -15.20 -24.55
C GLU A 11 10.48 -14.08 -23.50
N ILE A 12 9.30 -13.54 -23.14
CA ILE A 12 9.18 -12.39 -22.23
C ILE A 12 8.67 -12.81 -20.85
N LEU A 13 7.61 -13.62 -20.82
CA LEU A 13 6.91 -14.04 -19.61
C LEU A 13 7.78 -15.02 -18.83
N ASN A 14 8.43 -14.50 -17.79
CA ASN A 14 9.30 -15.26 -16.92
C ASN A 14 9.33 -14.60 -15.53
N ALA A 15 8.91 -15.34 -14.51
CA ALA A 15 8.91 -14.87 -13.12
C ALA A 15 10.32 -14.51 -12.60
N GLU A 16 11.36 -15.15 -13.14
CA GLU A 16 12.76 -14.89 -12.78
C GLU A 16 13.40 -13.76 -13.63
N ALA A 17 12.70 -13.20 -14.62
CA ALA A 17 13.27 -12.25 -15.58
C ALA A 17 13.97 -11.07 -14.89
N LEU A 18 13.36 -10.51 -13.85
CA LEU A 18 13.97 -9.43 -13.08
C LEU A 18 15.24 -9.87 -12.34
N ASN A 19 15.25 -11.09 -11.80
CA ASN A 19 16.41 -11.63 -11.10
C ASN A 19 17.55 -11.93 -12.07
N ASP A 20 17.25 -12.46 -13.25
CA ASP A 20 18.22 -12.66 -14.31
C ASP A 20 18.77 -11.33 -14.83
N ALA A 21 17.91 -10.34 -15.01
CA ALA A 21 18.33 -9.01 -15.43
C ALA A 21 19.13 -8.24 -14.35
N LYS A 22 19.05 -8.64 -13.07
CA LYS A 22 19.95 -8.14 -12.02
C LYS A 22 21.34 -8.78 -12.07
N LYS A 23 21.48 -10.00 -12.63
CA LYS A 23 22.77 -10.69 -12.75
C LYS A 23 23.59 -10.16 -13.93
N ASP A 24 22.92 -9.74 -14.99
CA ASP A 24 23.51 -9.11 -16.18
C ASP A 24 23.10 -7.64 -16.27
N ALA A 25 24.04 -6.73 -16.01
CA ALA A 25 23.79 -5.29 -16.01
C ALA A 25 23.29 -4.75 -17.36
N ASP A 26 23.57 -5.47 -18.45
CA ASP A 26 23.18 -5.07 -19.80
C ASP A 26 21.87 -5.75 -20.27
N ALA A 27 21.27 -6.62 -19.46
CA ALA A 27 20.00 -7.27 -19.81
C ALA A 27 18.84 -6.27 -19.88
N PRO A 28 17.92 -6.41 -20.85
CA PRO A 28 16.78 -5.53 -21.01
C PRO A 28 15.69 -5.80 -19.96
N PHE A 29 14.92 -4.77 -19.59
CA PHE A 29 13.78 -4.91 -18.71
C PHE A 29 12.51 -4.94 -19.56
N LEU A 30 12.21 -6.12 -20.11
CA LEU A 30 11.12 -6.28 -21.08
C LEU A 30 9.77 -6.44 -20.39
N MET A 31 8.74 -5.79 -20.94
CA MET A 31 7.34 -5.96 -20.51
C MET A 31 6.39 -5.85 -21.70
N ILE A 32 5.22 -6.46 -21.56
CA ILE A 32 4.16 -6.44 -22.58
C ILE A 32 3.09 -5.44 -22.18
N ILE A 33 2.73 -4.53 -23.08
CA ILE A 33 1.56 -3.63 -22.95
C ILE A 33 0.83 -3.60 -24.30
N ASP A 34 -0.45 -4.00 -24.31
CA ASP A 34 -1.31 -4.07 -25.49
C ASP A 34 -0.67 -4.82 -26.68
N ASN A 35 -0.14 -6.02 -26.40
CA ASN A 35 0.57 -6.88 -27.36
C ASN A 35 1.84 -6.25 -28.01
N LYS A 36 2.36 -5.18 -27.41
CA LYS A 36 3.63 -4.54 -27.75
C LYS A 36 4.66 -4.78 -26.66
N VAL A 37 5.94 -4.79 -27.03
CA VAL A 37 7.05 -5.05 -26.11
C VAL A 37 7.86 -3.77 -25.91
N TYR A 38 8.17 -3.47 -24.66
CA TYR A 38 8.89 -2.28 -24.25
C TYR A 38 10.10 -2.66 -23.39
N ASP A 39 11.23 -2.01 -23.61
CA ASP A 39 12.40 -2.08 -22.72
C ASP A 39 12.46 -0.83 -21.85
N VAL A 40 12.11 -0.98 -20.58
CA VAL A 40 11.97 0.13 -19.64
C VAL A 40 13.19 0.33 -18.75
N ARG A 41 14.31 -0.37 -18.98
CA ARG A 41 15.48 -0.35 -18.09
C ARG A 41 15.96 1.05 -17.78
N GLU A 42 16.14 1.86 -18.82
CA GLU A 42 16.62 3.25 -18.71
C GLU A 42 15.56 4.18 -18.11
N PHE A 43 14.27 3.79 -18.10
CA PHE A 43 13.18 4.60 -17.56
C PHE A 43 12.90 4.34 -16.07
N VAL A 44 13.31 3.19 -15.54
CA VAL A 44 13.10 2.84 -14.11
C VAL A 44 13.49 3.97 -13.15
N PRO A 45 14.64 4.68 -13.30
CA PRO A 45 15.02 5.72 -12.36
C PRO A 45 14.06 6.93 -12.37
N ASP A 46 13.44 7.19 -13.51
CA ASP A 46 12.59 8.35 -13.76
C ASP A 46 11.09 8.02 -13.61
N HIS A 47 10.74 6.75 -13.40
CA HIS A 47 9.36 6.32 -13.29
C HIS A 47 8.68 6.96 -12.05
N PRO A 48 7.62 7.78 -12.21
CA PRO A 48 7.02 8.51 -11.10
C PRO A 48 6.38 7.62 -10.00
N GLY A 49 6.06 6.38 -10.34
CA GLY A 49 5.54 5.39 -9.38
C GLY A 49 6.61 4.72 -8.52
N GLY A 50 7.89 5.04 -8.74
CA GLY A 50 9.03 4.39 -8.08
C GLY A 50 9.28 2.98 -8.62
N SER A 51 9.80 2.08 -7.77
CA SER A 51 10.20 0.74 -8.19
C SER A 51 9.04 -0.20 -8.55
N VAL A 52 7.78 0.24 -8.45
CA VAL A 52 6.59 -0.54 -8.85
C VAL A 52 6.70 -1.08 -10.27
N ILE A 53 7.32 -0.35 -11.20
CA ILE A 53 7.51 -0.80 -12.59
C ILE A 53 8.26 -2.14 -12.68
N LEU A 54 9.12 -2.44 -11.69
CA LEU A 54 9.89 -3.68 -11.63
C LEU A 54 9.02 -4.91 -11.37
N THR A 55 7.84 -4.75 -10.75
CA THR A 55 6.91 -5.86 -10.46
C THR A 55 6.37 -6.53 -11.73
N HIS A 56 6.45 -5.84 -12.87
CA HIS A 56 5.92 -6.30 -14.16
C HIS A 56 7.01 -6.52 -15.22
N VAL A 57 8.30 -6.48 -14.84
CA VAL A 57 9.38 -6.96 -15.70
C VAL A 57 9.19 -8.44 -15.93
N GLY A 58 9.18 -8.85 -17.21
CA GLY A 58 8.89 -10.21 -17.63
C GLY A 58 7.41 -10.60 -17.45
N LYS A 59 6.48 -9.65 -17.47
CA LYS A 59 5.02 -9.90 -17.36
C LYS A 59 4.22 -9.11 -18.41
N ASP A 60 2.95 -9.47 -18.55
CA ASP A 60 1.97 -8.63 -19.24
C ASP A 60 1.42 -7.60 -18.26
N GLY A 61 1.75 -6.34 -18.53
CA GLY A 61 1.38 -5.19 -17.72
C GLY A 61 0.22 -4.37 -18.27
N THR A 62 -0.54 -4.88 -19.26
CA THR A 62 -1.56 -4.08 -19.95
C THR A 62 -2.60 -3.51 -18.97
N ASP A 63 -3.21 -4.35 -18.14
CA ASP A 63 -4.29 -3.91 -17.24
C ASP A 63 -3.79 -3.05 -16.07
N VAL A 64 -2.61 -3.35 -15.53
CA VAL A 64 -2.00 -2.50 -14.50
C VAL A 64 -1.62 -1.15 -15.09
N PHE A 65 -1.07 -1.11 -16.31
CA PHE A 65 -0.69 0.14 -16.96
C PHE A 65 -1.92 1.00 -17.16
N ASP A 66 -2.97 0.45 -17.76
CA ASP A 66 -4.24 1.13 -17.94
C ASP A 66 -4.76 1.67 -16.62
N THR A 67 -4.80 0.84 -15.56
CA THR A 67 -5.41 1.19 -14.26
C THR A 67 -4.78 2.43 -13.62
N PHE A 68 -3.45 2.54 -13.66
CA PHE A 68 -2.71 3.57 -12.93
C PHE A 68 -2.28 4.77 -13.77
N HIS A 69 -2.25 4.65 -15.11
CA HIS A 69 -1.70 5.69 -15.97
C HIS A 69 -2.78 6.56 -16.65
N PRO A 70 -2.56 7.89 -16.75
CA PRO A 70 -3.37 8.75 -17.59
C PRO A 70 -3.04 8.57 -19.08
N GLU A 71 -3.88 9.08 -19.96
CA GLU A 71 -3.70 8.99 -21.42
C GLU A 71 -2.34 9.53 -21.89
N ALA A 72 -1.86 10.63 -21.29
CA ALA A 72 -0.55 11.21 -21.60
C ALA A 72 0.64 10.26 -21.36
N ALA A 73 0.50 9.22 -20.53
CA ALA A 73 1.57 8.25 -20.29
C ALA A 73 1.87 7.38 -21.51
N TRP A 74 0.91 7.21 -22.43
CA TRP A 74 1.13 6.46 -23.68
C TRP A 74 2.16 7.13 -24.58
N GLU A 75 2.22 8.47 -24.58
CA GLU A 75 3.23 9.23 -25.32
C GLU A 75 4.63 8.97 -24.78
N THR A 76 4.79 8.94 -23.45
CA THR A 76 6.05 8.59 -22.79
C THR A 76 6.44 7.14 -23.08
N LEU A 77 5.48 6.21 -22.98
CA LEU A 77 5.68 4.78 -23.19
C LEU A 77 6.21 4.46 -24.60
N ALA A 78 5.77 5.21 -25.62
CA ALA A 78 6.18 5.02 -27.01
C ALA A 78 7.71 5.13 -27.22
N ASN A 79 8.42 5.87 -26.37
CA ASN A 79 9.88 6.02 -26.46
C ASN A 79 10.65 4.74 -26.11
N PHE A 80 10.00 3.78 -25.44
CA PHE A 80 10.62 2.54 -24.95
C PHE A 80 10.23 1.32 -25.78
N TYR A 81 9.53 1.51 -26.89
CA TYR A 81 9.03 0.44 -27.74
C TYR A 81 10.17 -0.26 -28.49
N VAL A 82 10.19 -1.60 -28.41
CA VAL A 82 11.24 -2.44 -29.05
C VAL A 82 10.70 -3.47 -30.03
N GLY A 83 9.38 -3.71 -30.06
CA GLY A 83 8.77 -4.64 -31.01
C GLY A 83 7.35 -5.09 -30.65
N ASP A 84 6.83 -6.06 -31.40
CA ASP A 84 5.47 -6.59 -31.21
C ASP A 84 5.50 -8.06 -30.81
N ILE A 85 4.44 -8.49 -30.11
CA ILE A 85 4.16 -9.91 -29.91
C ILE A 85 3.71 -10.54 -31.24
N ALA A 86 4.26 -11.71 -31.53
CA ALA A 86 3.94 -12.54 -32.69
C ALA A 86 2.43 -12.73 -32.80
N GLU A 87 1.88 -12.64 -34.02
CA GLU A 87 0.43 -12.61 -34.24
C GLU A 87 -0.32 -13.81 -33.63
N HIS A 88 0.28 -15.00 -33.69
CA HIS A 88 -0.27 -16.24 -33.12
C HIS A 88 -0.26 -16.29 -31.58
N ASP A 89 0.47 -15.38 -30.93
CA ASP A 89 0.69 -15.33 -29.48
C ASP A 89 0.12 -14.04 -28.85
N ARG A 90 -0.63 -13.26 -29.63
CA ARG A 90 -1.30 -12.06 -29.13
C ARG A 90 -2.45 -12.46 -28.20
N ALA A 91 -2.56 -11.77 -27.08
CA ALA A 91 -3.74 -11.89 -26.23
C ALA A 91 -4.95 -11.36 -26.99
N ILE A 92 -5.99 -12.18 -27.02
CA ILE A 92 -7.30 -11.82 -27.58
C ILE A 92 -8.11 -11.18 -26.45
N LYS A 93 -8.58 -9.95 -26.66
CA LYS A 93 -9.53 -9.27 -25.76
C LYS A 93 -10.88 -10.00 -25.85
N ASN A 94 -11.06 -11.06 -25.08
CA ASN A 94 -12.31 -11.82 -24.98
C ASN A 94 -13.34 -11.04 -24.14
N ASP A 95 -14.63 -11.40 -24.22
CA ASP A 95 -15.68 -10.92 -23.29
C ASP A 95 -15.58 -11.61 -21.90
N ASP A 96 -14.36 -11.59 -21.35
CA ASP A 96 -14.02 -12.12 -20.04
C ASP A 96 -14.30 -11.10 -18.91
N PHE A 97 -14.00 -11.50 -17.68
CA PHE A 97 -14.18 -10.67 -16.50
C PHE A 97 -13.42 -9.34 -16.62
N ALA A 98 -12.17 -9.37 -17.08
CA ALA A 98 -11.33 -8.19 -17.23
C ALA A 98 -11.89 -7.20 -18.25
N ALA A 99 -12.40 -7.68 -19.39
CA ALA A 99 -13.04 -6.83 -20.38
C ALA A 99 -14.28 -6.10 -19.83
N GLU A 100 -15.09 -6.75 -18.99
CA GLU A 100 -16.24 -6.08 -18.36
C GLU A 100 -15.81 -5.06 -17.29
N VAL A 101 -14.72 -5.29 -16.57
CA VAL A 101 -14.15 -4.28 -15.66
C VAL A 101 -13.68 -3.04 -16.44
N ARG A 102 -13.04 -3.22 -17.60
CA ARG A 102 -12.67 -2.11 -18.51
C ARG A 102 -13.91 -1.34 -19.01
N LYS A 103 -15.03 -2.05 -19.30
CA LYS A 103 -16.31 -1.41 -19.64
C LYS A 103 -16.88 -0.62 -18.46
N LEU A 104 -16.82 -1.14 -17.23
CA LEU A 104 -17.23 -0.41 -16.02
C LEU A 104 -16.42 0.88 -15.83
N ARG A 105 -15.10 0.84 -16.06
CA ARG A 105 -14.26 2.03 -16.00
C ARG A 105 -14.76 3.12 -16.95
N THR A 106 -14.99 2.76 -18.21
CA THR A 106 -15.50 3.68 -19.24
C THR A 106 -16.85 4.26 -18.84
N LEU A 107 -17.75 3.43 -18.30
CA LEU A 107 -19.03 3.87 -17.76
C LEU A 107 -18.85 4.88 -16.62
N PHE A 108 -18.02 4.58 -15.62
CA PHE A 108 -17.79 5.47 -14.48
C PHE A 108 -17.14 6.80 -14.87
N GLN A 109 -16.27 6.79 -15.88
CA GLN A 109 -15.74 8.01 -16.49
C GLN A 109 -16.87 8.84 -17.12
N SER A 110 -17.73 8.23 -17.93
CA SER A 110 -18.89 8.94 -18.54
C SER A 110 -19.89 9.49 -17.52
N LEU A 111 -19.97 8.89 -16.34
CA LEU A 111 -20.82 9.33 -15.23
C LEU A 111 -20.19 10.44 -14.37
N GLY A 112 -18.94 10.84 -14.66
CA GLY A 112 -18.22 11.86 -13.90
C GLY A 112 -17.77 11.39 -12.51
N TYR A 113 -17.65 10.08 -12.28
CA TYR A 113 -17.27 9.56 -10.96
C TYR A 113 -15.78 9.75 -10.65
N TYR A 114 -14.96 10.12 -11.64
CA TYR A 114 -13.57 10.53 -11.43
C TYR A 114 -13.44 12.01 -11.05
N ASP A 115 -14.53 12.80 -11.10
CA ASP A 115 -14.50 14.20 -10.73
C ASP A 115 -14.58 14.39 -9.21
N SER A 116 -13.57 15.05 -8.64
CA SER A 116 -13.49 15.27 -7.20
C SER A 116 -14.40 16.44 -6.74
N SER A 117 -15.14 16.26 -5.65
CA SER A 117 -15.74 17.38 -4.91
C SER A 117 -14.69 18.09 -4.04
N LYS A 118 -14.26 19.30 -4.44
CA LYS A 118 -13.30 20.11 -3.65
C LYS A 118 -13.84 20.51 -2.28
N ALA A 119 -15.13 20.80 -2.21
CA ALA A 119 -15.80 21.14 -0.95
C ALA A 119 -15.76 19.97 0.05
N TYR A 120 -15.95 18.73 -0.44
CA TYR A 120 -15.82 17.52 0.38
C TYR A 120 -14.41 17.39 0.97
N TYR A 121 -13.37 17.54 0.15
CA TYR A 121 -11.99 17.44 0.62
C TYR A 121 -11.58 18.61 1.52
N ALA A 122 -12.04 19.84 1.23
CA ALA A 122 -11.83 20.99 2.10
C ALA A 122 -12.45 20.79 3.49
N PHE A 123 -13.68 20.23 3.54
CA PHE A 123 -14.31 19.84 4.80
C PHE A 123 -13.49 18.80 5.55
N LYS A 124 -13.04 17.72 4.89
CA LYS A 124 -12.25 16.67 5.54
C LYS A 124 -10.92 17.17 6.09
N VAL A 125 -10.18 17.98 5.33
CA VAL A 125 -8.93 18.59 5.78
C VAL A 125 -9.19 19.51 6.98
N SER A 126 -10.21 20.37 6.89
CA SER A 126 -10.56 21.29 7.99
C SER A 126 -10.97 20.54 9.25
N PHE A 127 -11.77 19.48 9.11
CA PHE A 127 -12.18 18.61 10.21
C PHE A 127 -10.97 17.98 10.90
N ASN A 128 -10.00 17.45 10.15
CA ASN A 128 -8.77 16.90 10.72
C ASN A 128 -7.95 17.96 11.45
N LEU A 129 -7.82 19.17 10.89
CA LEU A 129 -7.14 20.28 11.57
C LEU A 129 -7.83 20.67 12.88
N CYS A 130 -9.16 20.54 12.98
CA CYS A 130 -9.87 20.70 14.25
C CYS A 130 -9.53 19.61 15.27
N ILE A 131 -9.32 18.35 14.85
CA ILE A 131 -8.87 17.26 15.75
C ILE A 131 -7.48 17.59 16.31
N TRP A 132 -6.56 18.04 15.46
CA TRP A 132 -5.24 18.51 15.90
C TRP A 132 -5.34 19.69 16.87
N ALA A 133 -6.11 20.72 16.52
CA ALA A 133 -6.30 21.90 17.37
C ALA A 133 -6.87 21.54 18.74
N LEU A 134 -7.81 20.58 18.81
CA LEU A 134 -8.36 20.07 20.06
C LEU A 134 -7.29 19.35 20.89
N SER A 135 -6.49 18.47 20.27
CA SER A 135 -5.38 17.81 20.94
C SER A 135 -4.39 18.82 21.52
N THR A 136 -3.93 19.78 20.70
CA THR A 136 -2.98 20.83 21.11
C THR A 136 -3.56 21.72 22.21
N PHE A 137 -4.84 22.08 22.13
CA PHE A 137 -5.52 22.86 23.18
C PHE A 137 -5.52 22.13 24.53
N ILE A 138 -5.82 20.84 24.55
CA ILE A 138 -5.86 20.04 25.78
C ILE A 138 -4.48 19.98 26.44
N VAL A 139 -3.42 19.66 25.68
CA VAL A 139 -2.06 19.59 26.24
C VAL A 139 -1.56 20.98 26.64
N ALA A 140 -1.87 22.02 25.87
CA ALA A 140 -1.48 23.39 26.22
C ALA A 140 -2.12 23.87 27.52
N LYS A 141 -3.38 23.50 27.77
CA LYS A 141 -4.12 23.96 28.94
C LYS A 141 -3.84 23.13 30.20
N TRP A 142 -3.62 21.83 30.08
CA TRP A 142 -3.53 20.91 31.22
C TRP A 142 -2.29 20.02 31.25
N GLY A 143 -1.37 20.15 30.28
CA GLY A 143 -0.26 19.21 30.13
C GLY A 143 0.75 19.20 31.27
N GLN A 144 0.86 20.32 32.00
CA GLN A 144 1.70 20.42 33.20
C GLN A 144 1.02 19.90 34.47
N THR A 145 -0.31 19.76 34.48
CA THR A 145 -1.09 19.51 35.70
C THR A 145 -1.78 18.15 35.73
N SER A 146 -1.97 17.49 34.58
CA SER A 146 -2.75 16.25 34.50
C SER A 146 -2.17 15.25 33.51
N THR A 147 -1.70 14.11 34.03
CA THR A 147 -1.32 12.94 33.22
C THR A 147 -2.48 12.44 32.36
N LEU A 148 -3.71 12.45 32.88
CA LEU A 148 -4.89 12.04 32.11
C LEU A 148 -5.12 12.97 30.90
N ALA A 149 -4.94 14.28 31.06
CA ALA A 149 -5.04 15.21 29.95
C ALA A 149 -3.96 14.95 28.88
N ASN A 150 -2.74 14.59 29.30
CA ASN A 150 -1.67 14.19 28.37
C ASN A 150 -2.05 12.94 27.57
N VAL A 151 -2.58 11.90 28.24
CA VAL A 151 -3.05 10.67 27.59
C VAL A 151 -4.20 10.95 26.61
N ILE A 152 -5.20 11.75 27.01
CA ILE A 152 -6.33 12.10 26.13
C ILE A 152 -5.85 12.89 24.91
N SER A 153 -5.02 13.92 25.13
CA SER A 153 -4.47 14.72 24.04
C SER A 153 -3.64 13.87 23.08
N ALA A 154 -2.77 12.99 23.60
CA ALA A 154 -1.95 12.07 22.80
C ALA A 154 -2.83 11.11 21.98
N SER A 155 -3.89 10.57 22.56
CA SER A 155 -4.83 9.71 21.84
C SER A 155 -5.56 10.43 20.72
N ILE A 156 -6.04 11.67 20.96
CA ILE A 156 -6.67 12.51 19.93
C ILE A 156 -5.67 12.83 18.81
N LEU A 157 -4.39 13.07 19.16
CA LEU A 157 -3.33 13.26 18.17
C LEU A 157 -3.12 12.00 17.31
N GLY A 158 -3.19 10.82 17.91
CA GLY A 158 -3.14 9.55 17.19
C GLY A 158 -4.30 9.40 16.17
N VAL A 159 -5.50 9.86 16.51
CA VAL A 159 -6.64 9.90 15.56
C VAL A 159 -6.40 10.92 14.44
N PHE A 160 -5.90 12.12 14.76
CA PHE A 160 -5.55 13.13 13.76
C PHE A 160 -4.57 12.58 12.72
N TRP A 161 -3.53 11.91 13.20
CA TRP A 161 -2.51 11.25 12.40
C TRP A 161 -3.08 10.18 11.49
N GLN A 162 -3.84 9.23 12.04
CA GLN A 162 -4.54 8.22 11.26
C GLN A 162 -5.39 8.84 10.13
N GLN A 163 -6.21 9.85 10.45
CA GLN A 163 -7.08 10.51 9.48
C GLN A 163 -6.29 11.31 8.41
N CYS A 164 -5.13 11.88 8.76
CA CYS A 164 -4.25 12.53 7.80
C CYS A 164 -3.59 11.52 6.86
N GLY A 165 -3.25 10.32 7.34
CA GLY A 165 -2.78 9.22 6.50
C GLY A 165 -3.78 8.87 5.39
N TRP A 166 -5.07 8.79 5.73
CA TRP A 166 -6.12 8.58 4.73
C TRP A 166 -6.18 9.71 3.72
N LEU A 167 -6.17 10.97 4.15
CA LEU A 167 -6.24 12.06 3.17
C LEU A 167 -4.98 12.09 2.29
N ALA A 168 -3.79 11.93 2.87
CA ALA A 168 -2.55 11.84 2.11
C ALA A 168 -2.61 10.75 1.03
N HIS A 169 -3.15 9.57 1.36
CA HIS A 169 -3.42 8.50 0.40
C HIS A 169 -4.25 8.98 -0.80
N ASP A 170 -5.35 9.70 -0.60
CA ASP A 170 -6.17 10.21 -1.73
C ASP A 170 -5.44 11.25 -2.58
N PHE A 171 -4.73 12.17 -1.94
CA PHE A 171 -4.00 13.22 -2.66
C PHE A 171 -2.83 12.64 -3.47
N LEU A 172 -2.15 11.61 -2.93
CA LEU A 172 -1.02 10.94 -3.56
C LEU A 172 -1.43 9.91 -4.62
N HIS A 173 -2.67 9.40 -4.58
CA HIS A 173 -3.33 8.71 -5.70
C HIS A 173 -3.90 9.67 -6.76
N HIS A 174 -3.71 10.98 -6.58
CA HIS A 174 -4.22 12.03 -7.46
C HIS A 174 -5.74 11.97 -7.67
N GLN A 175 -6.47 11.47 -6.67
CA GLN A 175 -7.94 11.43 -6.69
C GLN A 175 -8.55 12.82 -6.58
N VAL A 176 -7.81 13.78 -6.04
CA VAL A 176 -8.31 15.13 -5.80
C VAL A 176 -8.02 16.01 -7.00
N PHE A 177 -6.76 16.21 -7.39
CA PHE A 177 -6.39 17.16 -8.44
C PHE A 177 -5.94 16.45 -9.72
N HIS A 178 -6.36 16.96 -10.88
CA HIS A 178 -5.85 16.50 -12.18
C HIS A 178 -4.37 16.83 -12.35
N ASP A 179 -3.95 18.01 -11.88
CA ASP A 179 -2.55 18.40 -11.86
C ASP A 179 -1.85 17.75 -10.66
N ARG A 180 -0.85 16.91 -10.97
CA ARG A 180 -0.06 16.14 -10.01
C ARG A 180 0.66 17.02 -9.01
N PHE A 181 1.08 18.23 -9.40
CA PHE A 181 1.77 19.15 -8.50
C PHE A 181 0.95 19.42 -7.23
N TRP A 182 -0.35 19.67 -7.37
CA TRP A 182 -1.23 19.92 -6.22
C TRP A 182 -1.48 18.65 -5.41
N GLY A 183 -1.59 17.49 -6.05
CA GLY A 183 -1.66 16.21 -5.33
C GLY A 183 -0.42 15.98 -4.47
N ASP A 184 0.77 16.19 -5.02
CA ASP A 184 2.04 15.99 -4.35
C ASP A 184 2.29 17.01 -3.24
N LEU A 185 1.91 18.28 -3.45
CA LEU A 185 2.04 19.32 -2.43
C LEU A 185 1.14 19.04 -1.22
N PHE A 186 -0.13 18.69 -1.45
CA PHE A 186 -1.04 18.31 -0.37
C PHE A 186 -0.66 16.98 0.28
N GLY A 187 -0.10 16.04 -0.49
CA GLY A 187 0.49 14.80 0.01
C GLY A 187 1.69 15.06 0.93
N ALA A 188 2.59 15.98 0.57
CA ALA A 188 3.69 16.41 1.43
C ALA A 188 3.20 17.12 2.70
N PHE A 189 2.12 17.90 2.62
CA PHE A 189 1.53 18.52 3.81
C PHE A 189 0.85 17.49 4.72
N LEU A 190 -0.10 16.69 4.22
CA LEU A 190 -0.89 15.77 5.02
C LEU A 190 -0.09 14.53 5.44
N GLY A 191 0.72 13.98 4.53
CA GLY A 191 1.60 12.83 4.76
C GLY A 191 2.86 13.24 5.50
N GLY A 192 3.57 14.25 5.00
CA GLY A 192 4.83 14.72 5.58
C GLY A 192 4.64 15.53 6.86
N VAL A 193 4.06 16.74 6.76
CA VAL A 193 3.93 17.66 7.91
C VAL A 193 2.98 17.11 8.98
N CYS A 194 1.77 16.69 8.60
CA CYS A 194 0.77 16.26 9.57
C CYS A 194 1.08 14.84 10.08
N GLN A 195 1.18 13.86 9.19
CA GLN A 195 1.30 12.45 9.58
C GLN A 195 2.74 11.99 9.88
N GLY A 196 3.76 12.57 9.24
CA GLY A 196 5.17 12.25 9.49
C GLY A 196 5.79 11.17 8.60
N PHE A 197 5.24 10.91 7.40
CA PHE A 197 5.83 9.98 6.42
C PHE A 197 6.26 10.68 5.12
N SER A 198 7.25 10.08 4.46
CA SER A 198 7.76 10.50 3.15
C SER A 198 6.77 10.07 2.07
N SER A 199 6.31 11.02 1.24
CA SER A 199 5.41 10.73 0.11
C SER A 199 6.05 9.79 -0.91
N SER A 200 7.35 9.93 -1.16
CA SER A 200 8.13 9.06 -2.05
C SER A 200 8.30 7.65 -1.48
N TRP A 201 8.65 7.52 -0.18
CA TRP A 201 8.69 6.22 0.50
C TRP A 201 7.32 5.54 0.46
N TRP A 202 6.26 6.30 0.75
CA TRP A 202 4.91 5.78 0.72
C TRP A 202 4.49 5.34 -0.68
N LYS A 203 4.72 6.16 -1.72
CA LYS A 203 4.37 5.83 -3.12
C LYS A 203 5.10 4.57 -3.59
N ASP A 204 6.38 4.49 -3.30
CA ASP A 204 7.22 3.37 -3.70
C ASP A 204 6.72 2.05 -3.09
N LYS A 205 6.35 2.06 -1.80
CA LYS A 205 5.77 0.89 -1.12
C LYS A 205 4.34 0.61 -1.58
N HIS A 206 3.47 1.61 -1.48
CA HIS A 206 2.04 1.45 -1.67
C HIS A 206 1.65 1.19 -3.12
N ASN A 207 2.30 1.81 -4.10
CA ASN A 207 2.03 1.52 -5.51
C ASN A 207 2.47 0.10 -5.86
N THR A 208 3.54 -0.41 -5.23
CA THR A 208 3.97 -1.81 -5.37
C THR A 208 2.88 -2.77 -4.86
N HIS A 209 2.29 -2.49 -3.70
CA HIS A 209 1.13 -3.23 -3.19
C HIS A 209 -0.04 -3.20 -4.19
N HIS A 210 -0.37 -2.05 -4.76
CA HIS A 210 -1.43 -1.91 -5.78
C HIS A 210 -1.17 -2.72 -7.05
N ALA A 211 0.08 -2.82 -7.48
CA ALA A 211 0.45 -3.57 -8.68
C ALA A 211 0.37 -5.09 -8.47
N ALA A 212 0.69 -5.58 -7.26
CA ALA A 212 0.76 -6.99 -6.95
C ALA A 212 0.27 -7.30 -5.52
N PRO A 213 -1.01 -7.05 -5.19
CA PRO A 213 -1.49 -7.16 -3.82
C PRO A 213 -1.46 -8.62 -3.33
N ASN A 214 -1.01 -8.81 -2.10
CA ASN A 214 -0.81 -10.10 -1.45
C ASN A 214 -0.07 -11.16 -2.30
N VAL A 215 0.79 -10.75 -3.23
CA VAL A 215 1.68 -11.68 -3.94
C VAL A 215 2.93 -11.90 -3.10
N HIS A 216 3.21 -13.14 -2.72
CA HIS A 216 4.36 -13.48 -1.88
C HIS A 216 5.68 -13.07 -2.56
N GLY A 217 6.53 -12.35 -1.83
CA GLY A 217 7.81 -11.85 -2.35
C GLY A 217 7.72 -10.59 -3.22
N GLU A 218 6.52 -10.08 -3.53
CA GLU A 218 6.33 -8.84 -4.29
C GLU A 218 5.61 -7.75 -3.48
N ASP A 219 4.60 -8.10 -2.68
CA ASP A 219 3.83 -7.14 -1.91
C ASP A 219 4.54 -6.74 -0.60
N PRO A 220 5.01 -5.48 -0.47
CA PRO A 220 5.69 -5.03 0.74
C PRO A 220 4.75 -4.86 1.95
N ASP A 221 3.43 -4.85 1.78
CA ASP A 221 2.48 -4.69 2.89
C ASP A 221 2.23 -5.99 3.66
N ILE A 222 2.62 -7.14 3.11
CA ILE A 222 2.69 -8.44 3.81
C ILE A 222 4.12 -8.87 4.14
N ASP A 223 5.13 -8.11 3.73
CA ASP A 223 6.54 -8.35 4.08
C ASP A 223 6.88 -7.83 5.49
N THR A 224 6.30 -8.50 6.48
CA THR A 224 6.50 -8.20 7.91
C THR A 224 7.05 -9.38 8.69
N HIS A 225 7.44 -10.45 7.99
CA HIS A 225 8.03 -11.63 8.58
C HIS A 225 9.40 -11.28 9.19
N PRO A 226 9.83 -11.87 10.33
CA PRO A 226 9.12 -12.85 11.17
C PRO A 226 8.21 -12.22 12.24
N LEU A 227 8.06 -10.89 12.28
CA LEU A 227 7.26 -10.21 13.31
C LEU A 227 5.77 -10.54 13.19
N LEU A 228 5.23 -10.48 11.98
CA LEU A 228 3.89 -10.96 11.63
C LEU A 228 3.97 -11.72 10.30
N THR A 229 3.43 -12.93 10.29
CA THR A 229 3.48 -13.86 9.16
C THR A 229 2.09 -14.18 8.67
N TRP A 230 1.80 -13.74 7.45
CA TRP A 230 0.45 -13.76 6.86
C TRP A 230 0.16 -14.98 6.00
N SER A 231 1.20 -15.78 5.68
CA SER A 231 1.06 -16.94 4.81
C SER A 231 2.00 -18.08 5.14
N GLU A 232 1.56 -19.31 4.82
CA GLU A 232 2.38 -20.51 4.86
C GLU A 232 3.54 -20.46 3.86
N HIS A 233 3.44 -19.70 2.76
CA HIS A 233 4.55 -19.48 1.83
C HIS A 233 5.78 -18.89 2.55
N ALA A 234 5.58 -17.97 3.49
CA ALA A 234 6.66 -17.38 4.27
C ALA A 234 7.29 -18.35 5.28
N LEU A 235 6.73 -19.55 5.48
CA LEU A 235 7.32 -20.57 6.35
C LEU A 235 8.43 -21.37 5.65
N GLU A 236 8.63 -21.19 4.35
CA GLU A 236 9.72 -21.80 3.59
C GLU A 236 11.10 -21.51 4.21
N MET A 237 11.28 -20.34 4.84
CA MET A 237 12.55 -20.03 5.52
C MET A 237 12.92 -20.95 6.69
N PHE A 238 11.99 -21.80 7.13
CA PHE A 238 12.21 -22.82 8.14
C PHE A 238 12.47 -24.21 7.55
N SER A 239 12.34 -24.41 6.22
CA SER A 239 12.40 -25.74 5.58
C SER A 239 13.74 -26.43 5.79
N ASP A 240 14.83 -25.66 5.74
CA ASP A 240 16.20 -26.19 5.72
C ASP A 240 16.90 -26.06 7.09
N VAL A 241 16.16 -25.67 8.13
CA VAL A 241 16.70 -25.48 9.48
C VAL A 241 16.54 -26.78 10.29
N PRO A 242 17.63 -27.35 10.85
CA PRO A 242 17.54 -28.53 11.72
C PRO A 242 16.60 -28.33 12.91
N ASP A 243 15.81 -29.35 13.26
CA ASP A 243 14.77 -29.29 14.29
C ASP A 243 15.26 -28.72 15.65
N GLU A 244 16.47 -29.10 16.07
CA GLU A 244 17.06 -28.63 17.32
C GLU A 244 17.30 -27.11 17.30
N GLU A 245 17.75 -26.57 16.17
CA GLU A 245 17.97 -25.14 15.99
C GLU A 245 16.64 -24.40 15.85
N LEU A 246 15.71 -24.98 15.09
CA LEU A 246 14.38 -24.44 14.83
C LEU A 246 13.62 -24.15 16.13
N THR A 247 13.72 -25.01 17.15
CA THR A 247 13.07 -24.78 18.47
C THR A 247 13.64 -23.60 19.25
N LYS A 248 14.90 -23.21 18.99
CA LYS A 248 15.60 -22.12 19.69
C LYS A 248 15.49 -20.78 18.94
N MET A 249 14.97 -20.79 17.71
CA MET A 249 14.85 -19.58 16.89
C MET A 249 13.80 -18.61 17.44
N TRP A 250 14.22 -17.37 17.68
CA TRP A 250 13.32 -16.28 18.06
C TRP A 250 12.25 -16.00 16.99
N SER A 251 12.59 -16.15 15.70
CA SER A 251 11.65 -15.97 14.59
C SER A 251 10.49 -16.95 14.69
N ARG A 252 10.78 -18.24 14.92
CA ARG A 252 9.73 -19.24 15.17
C ARG A 252 8.90 -18.91 16.41
N PHE A 253 9.54 -18.46 17.50
CA PHE A 253 8.81 -18.01 18.69
C PHE A 253 7.81 -16.89 18.34
N MET A 254 8.21 -15.91 17.53
CA MET A 254 7.31 -14.83 17.08
C MET A 254 6.15 -15.38 16.26
N VAL A 255 6.42 -16.23 15.26
CA VAL A 255 5.36 -16.82 14.42
C VAL A 255 4.37 -17.66 15.24
N LEU A 256 4.83 -18.43 16.22
CA LEU A 256 3.96 -19.24 17.08
C LEU A 256 3.06 -18.40 18.01
N ASN A 257 3.49 -17.17 18.35
CA ASN A 257 2.81 -16.30 19.31
C ASN A 257 2.26 -15.00 18.69
N GLN A 258 2.27 -14.89 17.36
CA GLN A 258 1.98 -13.65 16.65
C GLN A 258 0.59 -13.05 16.94
N THR A 259 -0.41 -13.88 17.29
CA THR A 259 -1.74 -13.40 17.69
C THR A 259 -1.71 -12.60 18.99
N TRP A 260 -0.84 -12.97 19.95
CA TRP A 260 -0.64 -12.21 21.18
C TRP A 260 0.17 -10.94 20.95
N PHE A 261 1.15 -11.00 20.03
CA PHE A 261 2.02 -9.87 19.71
C PHE A 261 1.44 -8.90 18.69
N TYR A 262 0.29 -9.20 18.08
CA TYR A 262 -0.33 -8.38 17.03
C TYR A 262 -0.45 -6.90 17.39
N PHE A 263 -1.24 -6.55 18.41
CA PHE A 263 -1.38 -5.15 18.85
C PHE A 263 -0.10 -4.58 19.49
N PRO A 264 0.66 -5.33 20.34
CA PRO A 264 1.95 -4.84 20.83
C PRO A 264 2.92 -4.42 19.72
N ILE A 265 3.08 -5.22 18.66
CA ILE A 265 3.94 -4.89 17.51
C ILE A 265 3.37 -3.68 16.76
N LEU A 266 2.07 -3.70 16.47
CA LEU A 266 1.46 -2.65 15.65
C LEU A 266 1.32 -1.31 16.38
N SER A 267 1.42 -1.30 17.71
CA SER A 267 1.63 -0.06 18.48
C SER A 267 2.90 0.70 18.05
N PHE A 268 3.87 0.02 17.43
CA PHE A 268 5.08 0.65 16.87
C PHE A 268 5.01 0.86 15.35
N ALA A 269 3.91 0.51 14.67
CA ALA A 269 3.79 0.61 13.22
C ALA A 269 4.01 2.04 12.71
N ARG A 270 3.37 3.03 13.34
CA ARG A 270 3.57 4.45 12.98
C ARG A 270 5.02 4.88 13.16
N LEU A 271 5.63 4.53 14.30
CA LEU A 271 7.02 4.89 14.59
C LEU A 271 7.96 4.28 13.55
N SER A 272 7.73 3.02 13.18
CA SER A 272 8.47 2.34 12.11
C SER A 272 8.34 3.08 10.78
N TRP A 273 7.14 3.50 10.38
CA TRP A 273 6.93 4.25 9.14
C TRP A 273 7.63 5.61 9.15
N CYS A 274 7.57 6.34 10.26
CA CYS A 274 8.25 7.63 10.38
C CYS A 274 9.78 7.45 10.33
N LEU A 275 10.33 6.42 10.99
CA LEU A 275 11.76 6.13 10.94
C LEU A 275 12.21 5.72 9.54
N GLN A 276 11.49 4.82 8.89
CA GLN A 276 11.76 4.42 7.50
C GLN A 276 11.67 5.61 6.55
N SER A 277 10.71 6.51 6.75
CA SER A 277 10.59 7.74 5.97
C SER A 277 11.80 8.66 6.12
N ILE A 278 12.29 8.86 7.35
CA ILE A 278 13.51 9.65 7.59
C ILE A 278 14.71 8.96 6.92
N MET A 279 14.86 7.65 7.11
CA MET A 279 15.93 6.87 6.50
C MET A 279 15.90 6.98 4.98
N PHE A 280 14.73 6.86 4.35
CA PHE A 280 14.53 6.90 2.91
C PHE A 280 14.97 8.22 2.28
N VAL A 281 14.72 9.35 2.95
CA VAL A 281 15.05 10.69 2.43
C VAL A 281 16.51 11.12 2.69
N MET A 282 17.23 10.40 3.56
CA MET A 282 18.63 10.69 3.88
C MET A 282 19.58 10.23 2.75
N PRO A 283 20.80 10.80 2.68
CA PRO A 283 21.84 10.29 1.79
C PRO A 283 22.05 8.78 1.99
N ASN A 284 22.07 8.02 0.89
CA ASN A 284 22.16 6.54 0.89
C ASN A 284 20.97 5.80 1.53
N GLY A 285 19.87 6.48 1.84
CA GLY A 285 18.65 5.88 2.38
C GLY A 285 18.04 4.77 1.53
N GLN A 286 18.31 4.81 0.23
CA GLN A 286 17.82 3.87 -0.78
C GLN A 286 18.95 2.94 -1.28
N ALA A 287 20.03 2.78 -0.50
CA ALA A 287 21.19 1.99 -0.91
C ALA A 287 20.87 0.50 -1.12
N HIS A 288 19.82 -0.02 -0.49
CA HIS A 288 19.32 -1.38 -0.70
C HIS A 288 18.69 -1.58 -2.09
N LYS A 289 18.41 -0.50 -2.83
CA LYS A 289 17.88 -0.56 -4.19
C LYS A 289 19.01 -0.54 -5.22
N PRO A 290 18.83 -1.20 -6.37
CA PRO A 290 19.65 -0.96 -7.56
C PRO A 290 19.78 0.54 -7.82
N SER A 291 20.96 1.00 -8.28
CA SER A 291 21.22 2.43 -8.51
C SER A 291 20.17 3.08 -9.41
N GLY A 292 19.75 2.38 -10.46
CA GLY A 292 18.70 2.81 -11.39
C GLY A 292 17.26 2.69 -10.86
N ALA A 293 17.03 2.23 -9.64
CA ALA A 293 15.70 2.14 -9.03
C ALA A 293 15.53 3.09 -7.84
N ARG A 294 16.48 4.01 -7.63
CA ARG A 294 16.43 5.01 -6.55
C ARG A 294 15.57 6.19 -6.98
N VAL A 295 14.59 6.52 -6.14
CA VAL A 295 13.63 7.59 -6.37
C VAL A 295 14.25 8.94 -6.01
N PRO A 296 14.15 9.98 -6.85
CA PRO A 296 14.64 11.31 -6.51
C PRO A 296 13.84 11.90 -5.35
N ILE A 297 14.54 12.49 -4.37
CA ILE A 297 13.94 13.07 -3.18
C ILE A 297 13.90 14.59 -3.29
N SER A 298 12.69 15.17 -3.18
CA SER A 298 12.52 16.63 -3.25
C SER A 298 12.88 17.33 -1.93
N LEU A 299 13.34 18.58 -2.02
CA LEU A 299 13.56 19.40 -0.82
C LEU A 299 12.26 19.65 -0.04
N VAL A 300 11.12 19.80 -0.73
CA VAL A 300 9.79 19.97 -0.11
C VAL A 300 9.48 18.80 0.83
N GLU A 301 9.79 17.59 0.39
CA GLU A 301 9.58 16.39 1.17
C GLU A 301 10.47 16.34 2.43
N GLN A 302 11.76 16.64 2.29
CA GLN A 302 12.67 16.73 3.45
C GLN A 302 12.23 17.78 4.46
N LEU A 303 11.84 18.97 3.97
CA LEU A 303 11.33 20.06 4.81
C LEU A 303 10.03 19.67 5.50
N SER A 304 9.14 18.93 4.82
CA SER A 304 7.88 18.49 5.41
C SER A 304 8.08 17.57 6.62
N LEU A 305 9.05 16.64 6.53
CA LEU A 305 9.42 15.76 7.65
C LEU A 305 10.12 16.52 8.77
N ALA A 306 11.01 17.46 8.43
CA ALA A 306 11.66 18.31 9.44
C ALA A 306 10.61 19.15 10.19
N MET A 307 9.63 19.72 9.48
CA MET A 307 8.51 20.45 10.08
C MET A 307 7.68 19.55 10.99
N HIS A 308 7.38 18.32 10.58
CA HIS A 308 6.64 17.35 11.39
C HIS A 308 7.24 17.17 12.77
N TRP A 309 8.51 16.78 12.82
CA TRP A 309 9.21 16.53 14.08
C TRP A 309 9.39 17.81 14.87
N THR A 310 9.61 18.95 14.21
CA THR A 310 9.73 20.25 14.88
C THR A 310 8.45 20.61 15.63
N TRP A 311 7.28 20.60 14.99
CA TRP A 311 6.04 21.01 15.66
C TRP A 311 5.60 19.99 16.70
N TYR A 312 5.80 18.70 16.46
CA TYR A 312 5.43 17.64 17.39
C TYR A 312 6.27 17.71 18.68
N LEU A 313 7.60 17.79 18.54
CA LEU A 313 8.50 17.93 19.68
C LEU A 313 8.29 19.26 20.40
N ALA A 314 8.06 20.36 19.66
CA ALA A 314 7.74 21.65 20.27
C ALA A 314 6.46 21.58 21.11
N THR A 315 5.39 20.97 20.59
CA THR A 315 4.13 20.77 21.33
C THR A 315 4.38 20.02 22.64
N MET A 316 5.13 18.92 22.57
CA MET A 316 5.43 18.09 23.73
C MET A 316 6.27 18.83 24.79
N PHE A 317 7.39 19.46 24.42
CA PHE A 317 8.33 20.08 25.37
C PHE A 317 7.92 21.49 25.85
N LEU A 318 7.09 22.20 25.09
CA LEU A 318 6.56 23.49 25.53
C LEU A 318 5.49 23.29 26.61
N PHE A 319 4.59 22.32 26.42
CA PHE A 319 3.40 22.18 27.25
C PHE A 319 3.50 21.10 28.35
N ILE A 320 4.48 20.20 28.28
CA ILE A 320 4.73 19.18 29.30
C ILE A 320 6.14 19.37 29.88
N LYS A 321 6.26 19.42 31.21
CA LYS A 321 7.55 19.58 31.92
C LYS A 321 8.00 18.34 32.66
N ASP A 322 7.06 17.51 33.10
CA ASP A 322 7.36 16.25 33.75
C ASP A 322 7.90 15.22 32.73
N PRO A 323 9.12 14.67 32.91
CA PRO A 323 9.74 13.74 31.96
C PRO A 323 8.94 12.46 31.75
N VAL A 324 8.26 11.95 32.79
CA VAL A 324 7.42 10.75 32.68
C VAL A 324 6.23 11.03 31.77
N ASN A 325 5.55 12.15 31.96
CA ASN A 325 4.44 12.56 31.11
C ASN A 325 4.86 12.86 29.66
N ILE A 326 6.06 13.39 29.43
CA ILE A 326 6.63 13.54 28.07
C ILE A 326 6.75 12.16 27.40
N PHE A 327 7.34 11.18 28.10
CA PHE A 327 7.48 9.83 27.58
C PHE A 327 6.13 9.15 27.34
N VAL A 328 5.18 9.30 28.27
CA VAL A 328 3.81 8.77 28.13
C VAL A 328 3.09 9.40 26.94
N TYR A 329 3.16 10.73 26.79
CA TYR A 329 2.56 11.44 25.65
C TYR A 329 3.12 10.92 24.32
N PHE A 330 4.44 10.76 24.26
CA PHE A 330 5.11 10.18 23.09
C PHE A 330 4.59 8.77 22.80
N LEU A 331 4.70 7.85 23.77
CA LEU A 331 4.35 6.46 23.57
C LEU A 331 2.87 6.27 23.21
N VAL A 332 1.96 6.96 23.90
CA VAL A 332 0.52 6.86 23.66
C VAL A 332 0.14 7.37 22.28
N SER A 333 0.65 8.54 21.86
CA SER A 333 0.30 9.09 20.54
C SER A 333 0.77 8.18 19.39
N GLN A 334 1.97 7.59 19.52
CA GLN A 334 2.47 6.59 18.57
C GLN A 334 1.63 5.32 18.57
N ALA A 335 1.38 4.74 19.75
CA ALA A 335 0.67 3.49 19.91
C ALA A 335 -0.78 3.56 19.46
N VAL A 336 -1.47 4.66 19.77
CA VAL A 336 -2.86 4.86 19.33
C VAL A 336 -2.91 4.90 17.80
N CYS A 337 -2.11 5.74 17.14
CA CYS A 337 -2.11 5.77 15.68
C CYS A 337 -1.71 4.41 15.08
N GLY A 338 -0.67 3.76 15.61
CA GLY A 338 -0.21 2.45 15.11
C GLY A 338 -1.31 1.38 15.13
N ASN A 339 -2.03 1.26 16.26
CA ASN A 339 -3.15 0.32 16.39
C ASN A 339 -4.35 0.72 15.53
N LEU A 340 -4.63 2.03 15.37
CA LEU A 340 -5.71 2.50 14.50
C LEU A 340 -5.42 2.19 13.02
N LEU A 341 -4.16 2.29 12.59
CA LEU A 341 -3.74 1.88 11.25
C LEU A 341 -3.91 0.37 11.06
N ALA A 342 -3.50 -0.44 12.04
CA ALA A 342 -3.68 -1.90 12.02
C ALA A 342 -5.14 -2.34 11.85
N LEU A 343 -6.05 -1.70 12.58
CA LEU A 343 -7.49 -1.97 12.52
C LEU A 343 -8.13 -1.63 11.17
N VAL A 344 -7.41 -0.98 10.25
CA VAL A 344 -7.89 -0.66 8.91
C VAL A 344 -7.08 -1.40 7.84
N PHE A 345 -5.75 -1.26 7.82
CA PHE A 345 -4.91 -1.91 6.81
C PHE A 345 -4.97 -3.43 6.87
N SER A 346 -4.74 -4.01 8.06
CA SER A 346 -4.76 -5.47 8.18
C SER A 346 -6.14 -6.05 7.91
N LEU A 347 -7.17 -5.31 8.30
CA LEU A 347 -8.56 -5.66 8.06
C LEU A 347 -8.85 -5.82 6.57
N ASN A 348 -8.31 -4.92 5.74
CA ASN A 348 -8.65 -4.87 4.32
C ASN A 348 -7.94 -5.91 3.45
N HIS A 349 -6.70 -6.32 3.78
CA HIS A 349 -5.97 -7.27 2.93
C HIS A 349 -5.04 -8.25 3.68
N ASN A 350 -4.42 -7.92 4.81
CA ASN A 350 -3.45 -8.85 5.45
C ASN A 350 -4.07 -10.17 5.97
N GLY A 351 -5.39 -10.26 6.13
CA GLY A 351 -6.08 -11.52 6.45
C GLY A 351 -6.64 -12.28 5.23
N MET A 352 -6.43 -11.76 4.02
CA MET A 352 -6.94 -12.33 2.76
C MET A 352 -5.95 -13.35 2.17
N PRO A 353 -6.34 -14.12 1.14
CA PRO A 353 -5.43 -15.01 0.44
C PRO A 353 -4.13 -14.31 0.06
N VAL A 354 -3.01 -14.99 0.32
CA VAL A 354 -1.68 -14.64 -0.16
C VAL A 354 -1.33 -15.66 -1.22
N ILE A 355 -1.06 -15.19 -2.43
CA ILE A 355 -0.84 -16.04 -3.61
C ILE A 355 0.65 -16.10 -3.94
N SER A 356 1.09 -17.21 -4.55
CA SER A 356 2.46 -17.33 -5.05
C SER A 356 2.67 -16.48 -6.30
N GLN A 357 3.93 -16.25 -6.68
CA GLN A 357 4.26 -15.55 -7.94
C GLN A 357 3.79 -16.33 -9.17
N GLU A 358 3.86 -17.67 -9.11
CA GLU A 358 3.38 -18.56 -10.18
C GLU A 358 1.86 -18.43 -10.36
N GLU A 359 1.10 -18.53 -9.26
CA GLU A 359 -0.36 -18.34 -9.28
C GLU A 359 -0.74 -16.93 -9.76
N ALA A 360 0.05 -15.92 -9.42
CA ALA A 360 -0.20 -14.53 -9.80
C ALA A 360 0.04 -14.26 -11.30
N VAL A 361 0.87 -15.06 -11.99
CA VAL A 361 1.09 -14.98 -13.44
C VAL A 361 -0.09 -15.58 -14.21
N ASP A 362 -0.71 -16.64 -13.67
CA ASP A 362 -1.84 -17.33 -14.30
C ASP A 362 -3.19 -16.66 -14.05
N MET A 363 -3.24 -15.66 -13.16
CA MET A 363 -4.46 -14.95 -12.78
C MET A 363 -4.55 -13.58 -13.47
N ASP A 364 -5.75 -13.22 -13.95
CA ASP A 364 -5.96 -11.87 -14.48
C ASP A 364 -5.81 -10.80 -13.39
N PHE A 365 -5.34 -9.61 -13.80
CA PHE A 365 -5.04 -8.51 -12.90
C PHE A 365 -6.21 -8.15 -11.99
N PHE A 366 -7.43 -8.05 -12.52
CA PHE A 366 -8.58 -7.58 -11.76
C PHE A 366 -9.10 -8.62 -10.77
N THR A 367 -9.13 -9.90 -11.14
CA THR A 367 -9.47 -10.98 -10.21
C THR A 367 -8.52 -10.98 -9.02
N LYS A 368 -7.22 -10.82 -9.27
CA LYS A 368 -6.21 -10.70 -8.21
C LYS A 368 -6.50 -9.54 -7.28
N GLN A 369 -6.80 -8.34 -7.80
CA GLN A 369 -7.16 -7.17 -6.98
C GLN A 369 -8.37 -7.43 -6.07
N ILE A 370 -9.35 -8.22 -6.53
CA ILE A 370 -10.58 -8.50 -5.78
C ILE A 370 -10.37 -9.56 -4.70
N ILE A 371 -9.78 -10.71 -5.06
CA ILE A 371 -9.73 -11.85 -4.12
C ILE A 371 -8.74 -11.65 -2.98
N THR A 372 -7.77 -10.75 -3.17
CA THR A 372 -6.75 -10.40 -2.17
C THR A 372 -7.20 -9.24 -1.27
N GLY A 373 -8.33 -8.61 -1.59
CA GLY A 373 -8.93 -7.53 -0.79
C GLY A 373 -10.24 -7.95 -0.14
N ARG A 374 -10.69 -7.15 0.81
CA ARG A 374 -12.05 -7.22 1.35
C ARG A 374 -12.59 -5.84 1.65
N ASP A 375 -13.90 -5.75 1.55
CA ASP A 375 -14.63 -4.55 1.97
C ASP A 375 -15.18 -4.69 3.38
N VAL A 376 -15.45 -3.53 3.97
CA VAL A 376 -16.13 -3.42 5.25
C VAL A 376 -17.49 -2.77 5.03
N HIS A 377 -18.52 -3.30 5.68
CA HIS A 377 -19.87 -2.76 5.60
C HIS A 377 -19.88 -1.24 5.87
N PRO A 378 -20.41 -0.44 4.92
CA PRO A 378 -20.37 1.00 5.05
C PRO A 378 -21.30 1.49 6.15
N GLY A 379 -20.97 2.65 6.69
CA GLY A 379 -21.75 3.32 7.72
C GLY A 379 -21.08 4.63 8.10
N LEU A 380 -21.77 5.52 8.81
CA LEU A 380 -21.19 6.83 9.18
C LEU A 380 -19.85 6.68 9.91
N PHE A 381 -19.78 5.72 10.84
CA PHE A 381 -18.53 5.41 11.55
C PHE A 381 -17.49 4.78 10.62
N ALA A 382 -17.81 3.68 9.91
CA ALA A 382 -16.84 2.98 9.06
C ALA A 382 -16.27 3.91 7.96
N ASN A 383 -17.12 4.70 7.31
CA ASN A 383 -16.73 5.62 6.24
C ASN A 383 -15.80 6.74 6.75
N TRP A 384 -16.01 7.21 7.99
CA TRP A 384 -15.11 8.19 8.61
C TRP A 384 -13.83 7.52 9.12
N PHE A 385 -13.97 6.46 9.89
CA PHE A 385 -12.88 5.79 10.59
C PHE A 385 -11.86 5.20 9.62
N THR A 386 -12.30 4.47 8.60
CA THR A 386 -11.41 3.87 7.58
C THR A 386 -10.97 4.87 6.52
N GLY A 387 -11.58 6.05 6.46
CA GLY A 387 -11.34 7.01 5.40
C GLY A 387 -11.69 6.44 4.01
N GLY A 388 -12.80 5.74 3.86
CA GLY A 388 -13.21 5.19 2.55
C GLY A 388 -12.46 3.92 2.13
N LEU A 389 -11.45 3.49 2.89
CA LEU A 389 -10.80 2.19 2.69
C LEU A 389 -11.71 1.01 3.08
N ASN A 390 -12.90 1.26 3.65
CA ASN A 390 -13.93 0.23 3.73
C ASN A 390 -14.43 -0.25 2.35
N TYR A 391 -14.00 0.40 1.26
CA TYR A 391 -14.18 0.02 -0.15
C TYR A 391 -12.83 -0.34 -0.79
N GLN A 392 -12.10 -1.29 -0.18
CA GLN A 392 -10.77 -1.68 -0.63
C GLN A 392 -10.82 -2.23 -2.06
N ILE A 393 -11.83 -3.05 -2.37
CA ILE A 393 -11.96 -3.69 -3.67
C ILE A 393 -12.17 -2.63 -4.76
N GLU A 394 -13.11 -1.70 -4.56
CA GLU A 394 -13.34 -0.61 -5.52
C GLU A 394 -12.13 0.30 -5.65
N HIS A 395 -11.43 0.57 -4.55
CA HIS A 395 -10.22 1.37 -4.55
C HIS A 395 -9.12 0.71 -5.38
N HIS A 396 -8.88 -0.59 -5.25
CA HIS A 396 -7.87 -1.30 -6.03
C HIS A 396 -8.21 -1.38 -7.53
N LEU A 397 -9.50 -1.50 -7.87
CA LEU A 397 -9.94 -1.51 -9.27
C LEU A 397 -9.90 -0.10 -9.90
N PHE A 398 -10.16 0.95 -9.11
CA PHE A 398 -10.28 2.34 -9.59
C PHE A 398 -9.54 3.32 -8.66
N PRO A 399 -8.20 3.23 -8.53
CA PRO A 399 -7.44 3.91 -7.48
C PRO A 399 -7.39 5.43 -7.60
N SER A 400 -7.56 5.96 -8.82
CA SER A 400 -7.65 7.40 -9.08
C SER A 400 -9.07 7.97 -8.88
N MET A 401 -10.07 7.14 -8.54
CA MET A 401 -11.42 7.60 -8.28
C MET A 401 -11.51 8.25 -6.88
N PRO A 402 -12.07 9.46 -6.75
CA PRO A 402 -12.34 10.07 -5.45
C PRO A 402 -13.21 9.20 -4.54
N ARG A 403 -12.76 9.00 -3.29
CA ARG A 403 -13.40 8.07 -2.34
C ARG A 403 -14.89 8.28 -2.06
N HIS A 404 -15.42 9.48 -2.29
CA HIS A 404 -16.84 9.77 -2.07
C HIS A 404 -17.75 9.16 -3.15
N ASN A 405 -17.18 8.58 -4.21
CA ASN A 405 -17.91 7.87 -5.26
C ASN A 405 -17.89 6.34 -5.10
N PHE A 406 -17.07 5.76 -4.21
CA PHE A 406 -16.98 4.29 -4.04
C PHE A 406 -18.32 3.63 -3.71
N SER A 407 -19.10 4.23 -2.81
CA SER A 407 -20.46 3.74 -2.48
C SER A 407 -21.41 3.64 -3.69
N LYS A 408 -21.18 4.43 -4.74
CA LYS A 408 -22.01 4.42 -5.96
C LYS A 408 -21.61 3.30 -6.93
N ILE A 409 -20.33 2.93 -6.94
CA ILE A 409 -19.80 1.93 -7.88
C ILE A 409 -19.77 0.53 -7.30
N GLN A 410 -19.72 0.41 -5.97
CA GLN A 410 -19.66 -0.87 -5.27
C GLN A 410 -20.74 -1.87 -5.70
N PRO A 411 -22.04 -1.50 -5.85
CA PRO A 411 -23.05 -2.46 -6.30
C PRO A 411 -22.80 -3.02 -7.71
N ALA A 412 -22.23 -2.22 -8.61
CA ALA A 412 -21.92 -2.65 -9.97
C ALA A 412 -20.73 -3.62 -9.99
N VAL A 413 -19.69 -3.34 -9.19
CA VAL A 413 -18.54 -4.23 -9.01
C VAL A 413 -18.99 -5.57 -8.40
N ALA A 414 -19.72 -5.54 -7.28
CA ALA A 414 -20.21 -6.74 -6.63
C ALA A 414 -21.13 -7.58 -7.55
N SER A 415 -21.99 -6.92 -8.34
CA SER A 415 -22.83 -7.61 -9.33
C SER A 415 -22.00 -8.25 -10.44
N LEU A 416 -20.94 -7.60 -10.88
CA LEU A 416 -20.05 -8.15 -11.91
C LEU A 416 -19.28 -9.37 -11.38
N CYS A 417 -18.72 -9.28 -10.16
CA CYS A 417 -18.07 -10.41 -9.50
C CYS A 417 -19.02 -11.61 -9.39
N LYS A 418 -20.28 -11.37 -8.99
CA LYS A 418 -21.31 -12.42 -8.94
C LYS A 418 -21.60 -13.04 -10.31
N LYS A 419 -21.64 -12.26 -11.39
CA LYS A 419 -21.87 -12.74 -12.77
C LYS A 419 -20.77 -13.71 -13.21
N TYR A 420 -19.52 -13.45 -12.84
CA TYR A 420 -18.35 -14.23 -13.27
C TYR A 420 -17.85 -15.24 -12.21
N GLY A 421 -18.51 -15.33 -11.05
CA GLY A 421 -18.10 -16.24 -9.98
C GLY A 421 -16.82 -15.83 -9.25
N VAL A 422 -16.40 -14.56 -9.37
CA VAL A 422 -15.25 -14.01 -8.64
C VAL A 422 -15.66 -13.75 -7.19
N ARG A 423 -14.86 -14.24 -6.23
CA ARG A 423 -15.16 -14.10 -4.80
C ARG A 423 -15.01 -12.65 -4.36
N TYR A 424 -16.12 -11.94 -4.24
CA TYR A 424 -16.21 -10.61 -3.63
C TYR A 424 -16.50 -10.76 -2.14
N HIS A 425 -15.56 -10.36 -1.28
CA HIS A 425 -15.65 -10.53 0.18
C HIS A 425 -15.99 -9.21 0.88
N THR A 426 -17.02 -9.22 1.74
CA THR A 426 -17.40 -8.07 2.57
C THR A 426 -17.72 -8.54 3.98
N THR A 427 -17.29 -7.78 4.99
CA THR A 427 -17.45 -8.15 6.40
C THR A 427 -17.71 -6.94 7.31
N GLY A 428 -18.01 -7.17 8.59
CA GLY A 428 -18.02 -6.13 9.61
C GLY A 428 -16.63 -5.87 10.18
N MET A 429 -16.39 -4.69 10.79
CA MET A 429 -15.07 -4.38 11.40
C MET A 429 -14.62 -5.43 12.43
N ILE A 430 -15.55 -5.92 13.26
CA ILE A 430 -15.26 -6.91 14.30
C ILE A 430 -14.96 -8.28 13.67
N ASP A 431 -15.85 -8.76 12.79
CA ASP A 431 -15.71 -10.07 12.15
C ASP A 431 -14.47 -10.12 11.25
N GLY A 432 -14.18 -9.07 10.50
CA GLY A 432 -12.97 -9.00 9.70
C GLY A 432 -11.69 -8.94 10.55
N THR A 433 -11.73 -8.29 11.73
CA THR A 433 -10.61 -8.36 12.68
C THR A 433 -10.44 -9.78 13.21
N ALA A 434 -11.54 -10.49 13.49
CA ALA A 434 -11.48 -11.90 13.88
C ALA A 434 -10.90 -12.79 12.75
N GLU A 435 -11.24 -12.53 11.49
CA GLU A 435 -10.66 -13.21 10.32
C GLU A 435 -9.14 -12.96 10.20
N VAL A 436 -8.66 -11.75 10.49
CA VAL A 436 -7.21 -11.44 10.56
C VAL A 436 -6.51 -12.31 11.62
N PHE A 437 -7.09 -12.40 12.81
CA PHE A 437 -6.56 -13.24 13.89
C PHE A 437 -6.64 -14.74 13.57
N ALA A 438 -7.70 -15.17 12.88
CA ALA A 438 -7.86 -16.54 12.40
C ALA A 438 -6.72 -16.89 11.42
N ARG A 439 -6.42 -16.01 10.46
CA ARG A 439 -5.32 -16.20 9.52
C ARG A 439 -3.97 -16.32 10.21
N LEU A 440 -3.67 -15.41 11.14
CA LEU A 440 -2.45 -15.49 11.96
C LEU A 440 -2.39 -16.80 12.75
N SER A 441 -3.51 -17.26 13.32
CA SER A 441 -3.58 -18.52 14.05
C SER A 441 -3.35 -19.75 13.15
N GLU A 442 -3.87 -19.75 11.93
CA GLU A 442 -3.63 -20.81 10.93
C GLU A 442 -2.15 -20.95 10.61
N VAL A 443 -1.47 -19.83 10.32
CA VAL A 443 -0.03 -19.81 10.05
C VAL A 443 0.77 -20.27 11.27
N SER A 444 0.39 -19.83 12.49
CA SER A 444 1.03 -20.34 13.72
C SER A 444 0.86 -21.85 13.89
N LYS A 445 -0.32 -22.41 13.56
CA LYS A 445 -0.57 -23.86 13.60
C LYS A 445 0.27 -24.59 12.56
N ALA A 446 0.39 -24.07 11.33
CA ALA A 446 1.25 -24.63 10.30
C ALA A 446 2.72 -24.65 10.78
N ALA A 447 3.24 -23.53 11.29
CA ALA A 447 4.58 -23.43 11.84
C ALA A 447 4.85 -24.38 13.02
N SER A 448 3.82 -24.70 13.82
CA SER A 448 3.93 -25.65 14.94
C SER A 448 4.13 -27.11 14.52
N LYS A 449 3.83 -27.44 13.26
CA LYS A 449 4.01 -28.78 12.67
C LYS A 449 5.39 -28.96 12.05
N LEU A 450 6.12 -27.87 11.79
CA LEU A 450 7.50 -27.92 11.31
C LEU A 450 8.42 -28.53 12.36
N GLY A 451 9.33 -29.41 11.92
CA GLY A 451 10.25 -30.13 12.79
C GLY A 451 9.59 -31.10 13.79
N LYS A 452 8.46 -31.69 13.39
CA LYS A 452 7.80 -32.81 14.10
C LYS A 452 7.72 -34.10 13.28
N SER A 453 8.42 -34.14 12.15
CA SER A 453 8.59 -35.35 11.34
C SER A 453 9.80 -36.14 11.85
N ALA A 454 9.54 -37.00 12.84
CA ALA A 454 10.33 -38.20 13.14
C ALA A 454 9.41 -39.42 13.07
#